data_AF-A0A3P7VJM9-F1
#
_entry.id   AF-A0A3P7VJM9-F1
#
_cell.length_a   1.000
_cell.length_b   1.000
_cell.length_c   1.000
_cell.angle_alpha   90.00
_cell.angle_beta   90.00
_cell.angle_gamma   90.00
#
_symmetry.space_group_name_H-M   'P 1'
#
loop_
_entity.id
_entity.type
_entity.pdbx_description
1 polymer ?
#
loop_
_entity_poly.entity_id
_entity_poly.type
_entity_poly.pdbx_seq_one_letter_code
_entity_poly.pdbx_strand_id
1 'polypeptide(L)'
;MRKNHVYLKLTTHQKFGGSVSVEEISRFVDDGGNLLVTGGSNLGHAVRELALQHGFEFDESDTMVIDHNSYDTHLDDGHHTTIVASKRQLLNAQLLVGDTASMKPVLFKGIAMIAHKSNLLRLEVLRATSTAYSYNPTTAVDEVCYSRFLHTIPLSFSNFE
;
A
#
# COMPACT_ATOMS: atom_id res chain seq x y z
N MET A 1 -10.41 15.50 24.17
CA MET A 1 -9.05 15.10 23.75
C MET A 1 -9.03 15.07 22.23
N ARG A 2 -8.22 15.92 21.57
CA ARG A 2 -7.97 15.78 20.13
C ARG A 2 -7.21 14.46 19.92
N LYS A 3 -7.66 13.64 18.97
CA LYS A 3 -6.89 12.47 18.54
C LYS A 3 -5.77 12.99 17.63
N ASN A 4 -4.54 12.51 17.80
CA ASN A 4 -3.41 12.91 16.95
C ASN A 4 -3.06 11.83 15.91
N HIS A 5 -3.57 10.61 16.12
CA HIS A 5 -3.30 9.45 15.29
C HIS A 5 -4.59 8.67 15.07
N VAL A 6 -4.83 8.25 13.83
CA VAL A 6 -5.88 7.33 13.44
C VAL A 6 -5.24 6.14 12.71
N TYR A 7 -5.62 4.94 13.14
CA TYR A 7 -5.26 3.69 12.47
C TYR A 7 -6.50 3.10 11.81
N LEU A 8 -6.44 2.93 10.49
CA LEU A 8 -7.48 2.27 9.71
C LEU A 8 -6.98 0.90 9.27
N LYS A 9 -7.60 -0.14 9.83
CA LYS A 9 -7.51 -1.48 9.26
C LYS A 9 -8.52 -1.59 8.14
N LEU A 10 -8.03 -1.95 6.96
CA LEU A 10 -8.81 -2.07 5.75
C LEU A 10 -9.65 -3.33 5.81
N THR A 11 -10.93 -3.08 5.98
CA THR A 11 -11.99 -4.08 5.98
C THR A 11 -12.70 -4.11 4.63
N THR A 12 -13.40 -5.19 4.34
CA THR A 12 -14.22 -5.36 3.13
C THR A 12 -15.46 -4.46 3.04
N HIS A 13 -15.65 -3.53 3.99
CA HIS A 13 -16.84 -2.70 4.08
C HIS A 13 -16.91 -1.64 2.96
N GLN A 14 -18.11 -1.43 2.42
CA GLN A 14 -18.37 -0.39 1.42
C GLN A 14 -18.30 1.03 2.00
N LYS A 15 -18.56 1.20 3.30
CA LYS A 15 -18.56 2.49 4.01
C LYS A 15 -17.98 2.34 5.41
N PHE A 16 -17.39 3.41 5.94
CA PHE A 16 -17.05 3.50 7.35
C PHE A 16 -18.34 3.60 8.19
N GLY A 17 -18.32 3.06 9.41
CA GLY A 17 -19.48 3.06 10.29
C GLY A 17 -19.62 4.36 11.09
N GLY A 18 -20.85 4.74 11.44
CA GLY A 18 -21.14 5.91 12.27
C GLY A 18 -21.09 7.22 11.48
N SER A 19 -20.56 8.28 12.09
CA SER A 19 -20.37 9.59 11.42
C SER A 19 -19.13 9.62 10.53
N VAL A 20 -18.20 8.69 10.71
CA VAL A 20 -16.91 8.68 10.01
C VAL A 20 -17.13 8.54 8.52
N SER A 21 -16.78 9.58 7.77
CA SER A 21 -16.80 9.59 6.30
C SER A 21 -15.39 9.78 5.74
N VAL A 22 -15.23 9.60 4.43
CA VAL A 22 -13.96 9.88 3.74
C VAL A 22 -13.59 11.36 3.95
N GLU A 23 -14.55 12.27 3.85
CA GLU A 23 -14.37 13.71 4.05
C GLU A 23 -13.95 14.06 5.48
N GLU A 24 -14.52 13.39 6.49
CA GLU A 24 -14.11 13.60 7.89
C GLU A 24 -12.66 13.16 8.11
N ILE A 25 -12.24 12.05 7.50
CA ILE A 25 -10.87 11.55 7.59
C ILE A 25 -9.90 12.49 6.85
N SER A 26 -10.26 12.97 5.65
CA SER A 26 -9.45 13.93 4.91
C SER A 26 -9.27 15.24 5.69
N ARG A 27 -10.34 15.77 6.31
CA ARG A 27 -10.22 16.93 7.21
C ARG A 27 -9.33 16.67 8.41
N PHE A 28 -9.40 15.49 9.00
CA PHE A 28 -8.52 15.11 10.10
C PHE A 28 -7.04 15.17 9.68
N VAL A 29 -6.74 14.73 8.45
CA VAL A 29 -5.39 14.80 7.88
C VAL A 29 -4.98 16.25 7.61
N ASP A 30 -5.87 17.05 7.00
CA ASP A 30 -5.62 18.48 6.74
C ASP A 30 -5.38 19.29 8.02
N ASP A 31 -6.03 18.91 9.13
CA ASP A 31 -5.86 19.47 10.47
C ASP A 31 -4.55 19.02 11.17
N GLY A 32 -3.68 18.27 10.46
CA GLY A 32 -2.39 17.78 10.97
C GLY A 32 -2.45 16.41 11.65
N GLY A 33 -3.53 15.68 11.46
CA GLY A 33 -3.70 14.32 11.95
C GLY A 33 -2.89 13.29 11.16
N ASN A 34 -2.32 12.31 11.84
CA ASN A 34 -1.57 11.24 11.18
C ASN A 34 -2.46 10.03 10.92
N LEU A 35 -2.44 9.53 9.69
CA LEU A 35 -3.26 8.41 9.26
C LEU A 35 -2.39 7.26 8.76
N LEU A 36 -2.55 6.08 9.38
CA LEU A 36 -1.97 4.82 8.89
C LEU A 36 -3.08 3.91 8.38
N VAL A 37 -2.97 3.50 7.12
CA VAL A 37 -3.98 2.68 6.45
C VAL A 37 -3.37 1.35 6.01
N THR A 38 -3.92 0.21 6.46
CA THR A 38 -3.34 -1.14 6.20
C THR A 38 -4.34 -2.17 5.70
N GLY A 39 -4.07 -2.87 4.60
CA GLY A 39 -5.03 -3.82 4.03
C GLY A 39 -4.49 -4.95 3.18
N GLY A 40 -5.38 -5.91 2.94
CA GLY A 40 -5.16 -7.07 2.09
C GLY A 40 -5.84 -6.94 0.72
N SER A 41 -6.02 -8.07 0.04
CA SER A 41 -6.61 -8.16 -1.31
C SER A 41 -8.05 -7.64 -1.40
N ASN A 42 -8.83 -7.73 -0.32
CA ASN A 42 -10.25 -7.39 -0.35
C ASN A 42 -10.49 -5.99 0.23
N LEU A 43 -10.12 -4.99 -0.56
CA LEU A 43 -10.21 -3.58 -0.20
C LEU A 43 -11.64 -3.03 -0.36
N GLY A 44 -12.16 -2.35 0.66
CA GLY A 44 -13.47 -1.68 0.60
C GLY A 44 -13.46 -0.41 -0.26
N HIS A 45 -14.62 -0.03 -0.83
CA HIS A 45 -14.77 1.16 -1.68
C HIS A 45 -14.31 2.45 -0.98
N ALA A 46 -14.77 2.70 0.25
CA ALA A 46 -14.43 3.90 1.00
C ALA A 46 -12.93 4.12 1.18
N VAL A 47 -12.15 3.04 1.19
CA VAL A 47 -10.70 3.10 1.35
C VAL A 47 -10.03 3.45 0.01
N ARG A 48 -10.49 2.83 -1.08
CA ARG A 48 -10.02 3.18 -2.41
C ARG A 48 -10.26 4.65 -2.70
N GLU A 49 -11.46 5.14 -2.37
CA GLU A 49 -11.85 6.53 -2.47
C GLU A 49 -10.96 7.45 -1.62
N LEU A 50 -10.71 7.08 -0.35
CA LEU A 50 -9.79 7.81 0.52
C LEU A 50 -8.37 7.87 -0.06
N ALA A 51 -7.86 6.76 -0.58
CA ALA A 51 -6.52 6.72 -1.18
C ALA A 51 -6.42 7.61 -2.42
N LEU A 52 -7.45 7.56 -3.27
CA LEU A 52 -7.54 8.37 -4.50
C LEU A 52 -7.52 9.87 -4.19
N GLN A 53 -8.25 10.31 -3.15
CA GLN A 53 -8.22 11.70 -2.70
C GLN A 53 -6.81 12.16 -2.27
N HIS A 54 -5.96 11.24 -1.82
CA HIS A 54 -4.58 11.51 -1.40
C HIS A 54 -3.53 11.18 -2.49
N GLY A 55 -3.97 10.91 -3.73
CA GLY A 55 -3.09 10.70 -4.88
C GLY A 55 -2.49 9.29 -4.98
N PHE A 56 -3.15 8.30 -4.38
CA PHE A 56 -2.81 6.89 -4.47
C PHE A 56 -3.97 6.09 -5.07
N GLU A 57 -3.66 5.11 -5.90
CA GLU A 57 -4.65 4.25 -6.54
C GLU A 57 -4.30 2.80 -6.22
N PHE A 58 -5.24 2.10 -5.60
CA PHE A 58 -5.15 0.66 -5.41
C PHE A 58 -5.67 -0.05 -6.64
N ASP A 59 -5.14 -1.23 -6.89
CA ASP A 59 -5.61 -2.07 -7.98
C ASP A 59 -7.03 -2.62 -7.72
N GLU A 60 -7.56 -3.32 -8.71
CA GLU A 60 -8.91 -3.89 -8.65
C GLU A 60 -9.07 -4.97 -7.56
N SER A 61 -10.31 -5.27 -7.20
CA SER A 61 -10.58 -6.34 -6.23
C SER A 61 -10.09 -7.68 -6.74
N ASP A 62 -9.71 -8.57 -5.82
CA ASP A 62 -9.19 -9.91 -6.11
C ASP A 62 -7.85 -9.93 -6.88
N THR A 63 -7.23 -8.78 -7.12
CA THR A 63 -5.86 -8.69 -7.62
C THR A 63 -4.85 -8.79 -6.48
N MET A 64 -3.68 -9.33 -6.81
CA MET A 64 -2.55 -9.45 -5.90
C MET A 64 -1.26 -9.12 -6.63
N VAL A 65 -0.25 -8.68 -5.88
CA VAL A 65 1.11 -8.61 -6.44
C VAL A 65 1.64 -10.03 -6.61
N ILE A 66 2.15 -10.32 -7.81
CA ILE A 66 2.70 -11.61 -8.23
C ILE A 66 4.14 -11.38 -8.70
N ASP A 67 5.08 -12.21 -8.24
CA ASP A 67 6.45 -12.24 -8.74
C ASP A 67 6.96 -13.69 -8.79
N HIS A 68 7.20 -14.21 -10.00
CA HIS A 68 7.69 -15.57 -10.16
C HIS A 68 9.20 -15.73 -9.91
N ASN A 69 9.92 -14.62 -9.70
CA ASN A 69 11.37 -14.63 -9.48
C ASN A 69 11.75 -14.39 -8.01
N SER A 70 10.96 -13.59 -7.29
CA SER A 70 11.25 -13.20 -5.90
C SER A 70 10.06 -13.47 -4.98
N TYR A 71 9.77 -14.75 -4.74
CA TYR A 71 8.73 -15.20 -3.82
C TYR A 71 9.28 -16.21 -2.81
N ASP A 72 8.56 -16.38 -1.70
CA ASP A 72 8.90 -17.35 -0.67
C ASP A 72 8.35 -18.74 -1.03
N THR A 73 9.22 -19.71 -1.26
CA THR A 73 8.80 -21.06 -1.70
C THR A 73 8.20 -21.92 -0.59
N HIS A 74 8.28 -21.50 0.67
CA HIS A 74 7.80 -22.28 1.82
C HIS A 74 6.43 -21.81 2.32
N LEU A 75 6.18 -20.50 2.28
CA LEU A 75 4.96 -19.87 2.77
C LEU A 75 3.97 -19.56 1.65
N ASP A 76 4.40 -19.59 0.39
CA ASP A 76 3.52 -19.38 -0.74
C ASP A 76 2.65 -20.60 -1.04
N ASP A 77 1.48 -20.34 -1.62
CA ASP A 77 0.44 -21.32 -1.94
C ASP A 77 0.50 -21.80 -3.41
N GLY A 78 1.58 -21.45 -4.13
CA GLY A 78 1.80 -21.82 -5.53
C GLY A 78 1.39 -20.75 -6.54
N HIS A 79 0.81 -19.64 -6.09
CA HIS A 79 0.43 -18.51 -6.95
C HIS A 79 1.51 -17.42 -7.05
N HIS A 80 2.63 -17.59 -6.36
CA HIS A 80 3.76 -16.67 -6.31
C HIS A 80 3.35 -15.26 -5.84
N THR A 81 2.48 -15.21 -4.83
CA THR A 81 1.91 -13.98 -4.25
C THR A 81 2.59 -13.54 -2.96
N THR A 82 3.44 -14.40 -2.40
CA THR A 82 4.22 -14.12 -1.18
C THR A 82 5.57 -13.54 -1.56
N ILE A 83 5.60 -12.23 -1.78
CA ILE A 83 6.73 -11.50 -2.35
C ILE A 83 7.85 -11.33 -1.33
N VAL A 84 9.08 -11.65 -1.73
CA VAL A 84 10.30 -11.43 -0.93
C VAL A 84 10.94 -10.12 -1.38
N ALA A 85 10.82 -9.10 -0.55
CA ALA A 85 11.46 -7.82 -0.79
C ALA A 85 12.78 -7.70 -0.02
N SER A 86 13.86 -7.37 -0.73
CA SER A 86 15.18 -7.14 -0.15
C SER A 86 15.39 -5.65 0.16
N LYS A 87 16.53 -5.34 0.79
CA LYS A 87 16.93 -3.94 1.03
C LYS A 87 17.04 -3.07 -0.23
N ARG A 88 17.19 -3.66 -1.42
CA ARG A 88 17.24 -2.91 -2.70
C ARG A 88 15.89 -2.27 -3.06
N GLN A 89 14.80 -2.84 -2.55
CA GLN A 89 13.44 -2.37 -2.78
C GLN A 89 13.04 -1.23 -1.82
N LEU A 90 13.81 -1.01 -0.75
CA LEU A 90 13.53 0.01 0.23
C LEU A 90 13.97 1.39 -0.25
N LEU A 91 13.27 2.41 0.25
CA LEU A 91 13.72 3.79 0.15
C LEU A 91 15.08 3.96 0.84
N ASN A 92 16.01 4.65 0.16
CA ASN A 92 17.30 5.00 0.74
C ASN A 92 17.18 6.21 1.69
N ALA A 93 16.53 6.01 2.84
CA ALA A 93 16.31 7.05 3.85
C ALA A 93 16.35 6.46 5.26
N GLN A 94 17.51 6.51 5.92
CA GLN A 94 17.72 5.92 7.25
C GLN A 94 16.71 6.42 8.31
N LEU A 95 16.23 7.66 8.20
CA LEU A 95 15.22 8.22 9.10
C LEU A 95 13.88 7.46 9.05
N LEU A 96 13.53 6.90 7.89
CA LEU A 96 12.25 6.22 7.68
C LEU A 96 12.36 4.71 7.82
N VAL A 97 13.40 4.10 7.24
CA VAL A 97 13.56 2.64 7.19
C VAL A 97 14.53 2.08 8.24
N GLY A 98 15.20 2.95 9.01
CA GLY A 98 16.23 2.56 9.97
C GLY A 98 17.52 2.08 9.31
N ASP A 99 18.30 1.30 10.06
CA ASP A 99 19.52 0.67 9.53
C ASP A 99 19.18 -0.51 8.61
N THR A 100 19.40 -0.33 7.31
CA THR A 100 19.15 -1.37 6.30
C THR A 100 20.27 -2.39 6.19
N ALA A 101 21.44 -2.16 6.82
CA ALA A 101 22.57 -3.09 6.76
C ALA A 101 22.27 -4.38 7.53
N SER A 102 21.55 -4.27 8.64
CA SER A 102 21.14 -5.39 9.51
C SER A 102 19.76 -5.96 9.17
N MET A 103 19.03 -5.37 8.21
CA MET A 103 17.66 -5.75 7.90
C MET A 103 17.60 -7.06 7.09
N LYS A 104 16.76 -7.99 7.57
CA LYS A 104 16.41 -9.22 6.86
C LYS A 104 15.37 -8.94 5.76
N PRO A 105 15.23 -9.79 4.73
CA PRO A 105 14.18 -9.64 3.74
C PRO A 105 12.79 -9.52 4.38
N VAL A 106 11.96 -8.68 3.79
CA VAL A 106 10.58 -8.45 4.22
C VAL A 106 9.66 -9.24 3.32
N LEU A 107 8.68 -9.92 3.92
CA LEU A 107 7.63 -10.59 3.16
C LEU A 107 6.43 -9.67 2.99
N PHE A 108 5.89 -9.63 1.77
CA PHE A 108 4.69 -8.90 1.44
C PHE A 108 3.70 -9.83 0.72
N LYS A 109 2.44 -9.81 1.15
CA LYS A 109 1.33 -10.47 0.46
C LYS A 109 0.12 -9.55 0.52
N GLY A 110 -0.30 -9.02 -0.62
CA GLY A 110 -1.37 -8.04 -0.68
C GLY A 110 -1.61 -7.46 -2.07
N ILE A 111 -2.51 -6.48 -2.11
CA ILE A 111 -2.87 -5.75 -3.31
C ILE A 111 -1.80 -4.72 -3.67
N ALA A 112 -1.67 -4.46 -4.97
CA ALA A 112 -0.78 -3.44 -5.45
C ALA A 112 -1.35 -2.02 -5.30
N MET A 113 -0.45 -1.05 -5.19
CA MET A 113 -0.80 0.37 -5.19
C MET A 113 0.12 1.14 -6.14
N ILE A 114 -0.40 2.18 -6.77
CA ILE A 114 0.36 3.16 -7.52
C ILE A 114 0.16 4.56 -6.95
N ALA A 115 1.20 5.37 -7.00
CA ALA A 115 1.11 6.77 -6.64
C ALA A 115 1.09 7.63 -7.91
N HIS A 116 0.26 8.68 -7.93
CA HIS A 116 0.12 9.56 -9.09
C HIS A 116 1.42 10.33 -9.34
N LYS A 117 1.88 10.39 -10.60
CA LYS A 117 3.15 11.07 -10.98
C LYS A 117 3.15 12.56 -10.66
N SER A 118 1.97 13.17 -10.57
CA SER A 118 1.78 14.56 -10.17
C SER A 118 1.91 14.80 -8.66
N ASN A 119 1.83 13.77 -7.83
CA ASN A 119 1.95 13.92 -6.38
C ASN A 119 3.43 14.01 -5.99
N LEU A 120 3.93 15.23 -5.81
CA LEU A 120 5.33 15.49 -5.42
C LEU A 120 5.63 15.12 -3.96
N LEU A 121 4.62 14.94 -3.12
CA LEU A 121 4.75 14.62 -1.70
C LEU A 121 4.74 13.10 -1.43
N ARG A 122 4.61 12.29 -2.48
CA ARG A 122 4.60 10.84 -2.34
C ARG A 122 5.97 10.30 -1.94
N LEU A 123 5.98 9.33 -1.03
CA LEU A 123 7.16 8.59 -0.65
C LEU A 123 6.93 7.09 -0.85
N GLU A 124 7.78 6.48 -1.67
CA GLU A 124 7.74 5.04 -1.97
C GLU A 124 8.68 4.29 -1.01
N VAL A 125 8.16 3.94 0.18
CA VAL A 125 8.97 3.28 1.23
C VAL A 125 9.47 1.90 0.82
N LEU A 126 8.60 1.11 0.16
CA LEU A 126 8.91 -0.22 -0.33
C LEU A 126 8.30 -0.44 -1.72
N ARG A 127 9.12 -0.89 -2.67
CA ARG A 127 8.76 -1.07 -4.08
C ARG A 127 8.86 -2.52 -4.49
N ALA A 128 8.14 -2.92 -5.54
CA ALA A 128 8.32 -4.27 -6.07
C ALA A 128 9.60 -4.36 -6.90
N THR A 129 10.00 -5.59 -7.20
CA THR A 129 10.99 -5.90 -8.23
C THR A 129 10.46 -5.49 -9.61
N SER A 130 11.37 -5.38 -10.58
CA SER A 130 10.99 -5.13 -11.98
C SER A 130 10.29 -6.32 -12.65
N THR A 131 10.31 -7.50 -12.02
CA THR A 131 9.65 -8.73 -12.49
C THR A 131 8.24 -8.90 -11.91
N ALA A 132 7.89 -8.11 -10.89
CA ALA A 132 6.59 -8.17 -10.27
C ALA A 132 5.53 -7.42 -11.08
N TYR A 133 4.32 -7.98 -11.10
CA TYR A 133 3.12 -7.40 -11.70
C TYR A 133 1.93 -7.60 -10.76
N SER A 134 0.79 -7.00 -11.09
CA SER A 134 -0.43 -7.15 -10.31
C SER A 134 -1.56 -7.62 -11.20
N TYR A 135 -2.22 -8.69 -10.80
CA TYR A 135 -3.32 -9.31 -11.52
C TYR A 135 -4.07 -10.28 -10.61
N ASN A 136 -5.19 -10.83 -11.07
CA ASN A 136 -5.88 -11.90 -10.36
C ASN A 136 -5.08 -13.22 -10.51
N PRO A 137 -4.62 -13.85 -9.41
CA PRO A 137 -3.76 -15.04 -9.47
C PRO A 137 -4.46 -16.29 -10.00
N THR A 138 -5.80 -16.28 -10.10
CA THR A 138 -6.61 -17.43 -10.50
C THR A 138 -7.08 -17.36 -11.97
N THR A 139 -6.87 -16.24 -12.64
CA THR A 139 -7.30 -16.04 -14.03
C THR A 139 -6.09 -15.93 -14.96
N ALA A 140 -6.31 -16.24 -16.24
CA ALA A 140 -5.28 -16.06 -17.26
C ALA A 140 -5.09 -14.56 -17.54
N VAL A 141 -3.84 -14.13 -17.68
CA VAL A 141 -3.52 -12.74 -18.02
C VAL A 141 -3.93 -12.45 -19.47
N ASP A 142 -4.92 -11.59 -19.64
CA ASP A 142 -5.46 -11.16 -20.94
C ASP A 142 -5.22 -9.67 -21.24
N GLU A 143 -4.69 -8.92 -20.27
CA GLU A 143 -4.45 -7.48 -20.34
C GLU A 143 -3.01 -7.09 -19.95
N VAL A 144 -2.59 -5.89 -20.36
CA VAL A 144 -1.25 -5.38 -20.03
C VAL A 144 -1.16 -5.04 -18.55
N CYS A 145 -0.32 -5.76 -17.83
CA CYS A 145 -0.02 -5.49 -16.42
C CYS A 145 1.18 -4.54 -16.30
N TYR A 146 1.09 -3.53 -15.44
CA TYR A 146 2.21 -2.63 -15.11
C TYR A 146 2.94 -3.11 -13.85
N SER A 147 4.23 -2.80 -13.72
CA SER A 147 4.97 -2.99 -12.45
C SER A 147 4.42 -2.02 -11.40
N ARG A 148 4.11 -2.54 -10.20
CA ARG A 148 3.38 -1.78 -9.15
C ARG A 148 4.13 -1.81 -7.81
N PHE A 149 3.77 -0.92 -6.89
CA PHE A 149 4.43 -0.79 -5.58
C PHE A 149 3.83 -1.73 -4.52
N LEU A 150 4.62 -2.02 -3.47
CA LEU A 150 4.31 -3.06 -2.45
C LEU A 150 3.88 -2.49 -1.08
N HIS A 151 3.51 -1.22 -0.93
CA HIS A 151 3.29 -0.70 0.43
C HIS A 151 2.04 0.11 0.70
N THR A 152 1.66 0.05 1.97
CA THR A 152 0.56 0.71 2.66
C THR A 152 0.98 2.09 3.15
N ILE A 153 0.03 3.02 3.20
CA ILE A 153 0.31 4.46 3.29
C ILE A 153 0.46 4.88 4.76
N PRO A 154 1.62 5.38 5.20
CA PRO A 154 1.67 6.39 6.25
C PRO A 154 1.36 7.75 5.61
N LEU A 155 0.10 8.20 5.68
CA LEU A 155 -0.27 9.58 5.35
C LEU A 155 0.15 10.45 6.54
N SER A 156 1.35 11.02 6.45
CA SER A 156 1.82 12.07 7.34
C SER A 156 2.00 13.32 6.50
N PHE A 157 1.01 14.22 6.54
CA PHE A 157 1.17 15.57 6.04
C PHE A 157 1.67 16.44 7.18
N SER A 158 2.96 16.74 7.16
CA SER A 158 3.48 17.88 7.92
C SER A 158 3.30 19.11 7.05
N ASN A 159 2.33 19.96 7.40
CA ASN A 159 2.34 21.35 6.94
C ASN A 159 3.64 21.97 7.45
N PHE A 160 4.61 22.14 6.55
CA PHE A 160 5.74 23.01 6.80
C PHE A 160 5.25 24.44 6.56
N GLU A 161 4.76 25.08 7.62
CA GLU A 161 4.87 26.53 7.78
C GLU A 161 6.18 26.88 8.50
#